data_AF-A0A9W2ZL60-F1
#
_entry.id   AF-A0A9W2ZL60-F1
#
_cell.length_a   1.000
_cell.length_b   1.000
_cell.length_c   1.000
_cell.angle_alpha   90.00
_cell.angle_beta   90.00
_cell.angle_gamma   90.00
#
_symmetry.space_group_name_H-M   'P 1'
#
loop_
_entity.id
_entity.type
_entity.pdbx_description
1 polymer ?
#
loop_
_entity_poly.entity_id
_entity_poly.type
_entity_poly.pdbx_seq_one_letter_code
_entity_poly.pdbx_strand_id
1 'polypeptide(L)'
;MFVAPSAVYFTTCPDVPNLECLTSDAELEELSKKILINSEGLRLQVVEKDGHYFTLNNTRLQVCQWLETRGQCNTVRIETVPLKSVPDGIKRMMVVPPPVVYPQVSEKVMSITYEPMERRPRTAAEYNDDCTGSDFDGEESSSSGDEFDERDQQSRRRRQSEESGEEEDTSLLAPLVSSFRLYAQRPLTAPFCAQRYRPR
;
A
#
# COMPACT_ATOMS: atom_id res chain seq x y z
N MET A 1 0.51 -6.41 -17.63
CA MET A 1 1.35 -7.17 -16.70
C MET A 1 0.82 -6.96 -15.29
N PHE A 2 0.88 -7.98 -14.43
CA PHE A 2 0.39 -7.91 -13.04
C PHE A 2 1.51 -8.32 -12.09
N VAL A 3 1.63 -7.62 -10.97
CA VAL A 3 2.62 -7.89 -9.91
C VAL A 3 1.97 -7.68 -8.54
N ALA A 4 2.55 -8.27 -7.50
CA ALA A 4 2.15 -7.97 -6.13
C ALA A 4 2.57 -6.54 -5.74
N PRO A 5 1.76 -5.76 -5.01
CA PRO A 5 2.15 -4.43 -4.54
C PRO A 5 3.41 -4.46 -3.67
N SER A 6 3.58 -5.50 -2.85
CA SER A 6 4.78 -5.78 -2.07
C SER A 6 6.06 -5.99 -2.89
N ALA A 7 5.96 -6.33 -4.17
CA ALA A 7 7.11 -6.52 -5.07
C ALA A 7 7.61 -5.21 -5.73
N VAL A 8 6.93 -4.08 -5.48
CA VAL A 8 7.26 -2.78 -6.07
C VAL A 8 7.91 -1.88 -5.02
N TYR A 9 9.01 -1.25 -5.38
CA TYR A 9 9.75 -0.33 -4.51
C TYR A 9 9.28 1.12 -4.66
N PHE A 10 9.37 1.85 -3.55
CA PHE A 10 9.18 3.31 -3.54
C PHE A 10 10.35 4.03 -4.22
N THR A 11 10.08 5.14 -4.88
CA THR A 11 11.13 6.11 -5.23
C THR A 11 11.36 7.02 -4.03
N THR A 12 12.44 6.81 -3.29
CA THR A 12 12.76 7.58 -2.08
C THR A 12 13.51 8.86 -2.41
N CYS A 13 13.14 9.96 -1.74
CA CYS A 13 13.99 11.16 -1.75
C CYS A 13 15.17 10.92 -0.81
N PRO A 14 16.43 11.03 -1.28
CA PRO A 14 17.61 10.82 -0.43
C PRO A 14 17.70 11.82 0.73
N ASP A 15 17.02 12.96 0.63
CA ASP A 15 17.05 14.03 1.64
C ASP A 15 15.98 13.88 2.75
N VAL A 16 15.10 12.87 2.68
CA VAL A 16 14.04 12.66 3.68
C VAL A 16 14.11 11.23 4.20
N PRO A 17 14.80 11.00 5.34
CA PRO A 17 14.87 9.70 5.97
C PRO A 17 13.58 9.42 6.73
N ASN A 18 12.49 9.15 6.01
CA ASN A 18 11.27 8.45 6.44
C ASN A 18 10.12 8.80 5.49
N LEU A 19 9.96 7.99 4.44
CA LEU A 19 8.75 8.00 3.62
C LEU A 19 7.68 7.02 4.14
N GLU A 20 7.90 6.39 5.29
CA GLU A 20 7.09 5.25 5.75
C GLU A 20 5.71 5.63 6.34
N CYS A 21 5.38 6.90 6.54
CA CYS A 21 4.08 7.25 7.11
C CYS A 21 3.64 8.67 6.74
N LEU A 22 3.48 8.95 5.44
CA LEU A 22 2.96 10.26 5.01
C LEU A 22 1.44 10.39 5.14
N THR A 23 0.72 9.29 5.37
CA THR A 23 -0.74 9.27 5.45
C THR A 23 -1.21 8.37 6.59
N SER A 24 -2.17 8.88 7.34
CA SER A 24 -2.88 8.13 8.37
C SER A 24 -3.76 7.02 7.77
N ASP A 25 -4.08 5.99 8.55
CA ASP A 25 -4.96 4.90 8.12
C ASP A 25 -6.32 5.39 7.64
N ALA A 26 -6.85 6.46 8.23
CA ALA A 26 -8.13 7.07 7.83
C ALA A 26 -8.06 7.67 6.40
N GLU A 27 -6.95 8.32 6.07
CA GLU A 27 -6.72 8.88 4.73
C GLU A 27 -6.49 7.77 3.71
N LEU A 28 -5.76 6.71 4.07
CA LEU A 28 -5.57 5.54 3.22
C LEU A 28 -6.90 4.86 2.90
N GLU A 29 -7.79 4.75 3.88
CA GLU A 29 -9.13 4.20 3.67
C GLU A 29 -9.95 5.06 2.69
N GLU A 30 -9.96 6.38 2.84
CA GLU A 30 -10.67 7.27 1.91
C GLU A 30 -10.09 7.19 0.49
N LEU A 31 -8.77 7.16 0.36
CA LEU A 31 -8.08 7.03 -0.93
C LEU A 31 -8.36 5.67 -1.58
N SER A 32 -8.43 4.60 -0.79
CA SER A 32 -8.76 3.27 -1.29
C SER A 32 -10.15 3.23 -1.92
N LYS A 33 -11.15 3.85 -1.28
CA LYS A 33 -12.51 3.98 -1.80
C LYS A 33 -12.50 4.72 -3.14
N LYS A 34 -11.76 5.84 -3.23
CA LYS A 34 -11.61 6.61 -4.47
C LYS A 34 -10.95 5.79 -5.60
N ILE A 35 -9.92 4.99 -5.29
CA ILE A 35 -9.22 4.17 -6.29
C ILE A 35 -10.09 3.03 -6.78
N LEU A 36 -10.89 2.41 -5.91
CA LEU A 36 -11.81 1.33 -6.28
C LEU A 36 -13.00 1.81 -7.13
N ILE A 37 -13.47 3.04 -6.89
CA ILE A 37 -14.55 3.66 -7.67
C ILE A 37 -14.09 4.05 -9.08
N ASN A 38 -12.84 4.48 -9.24
CA ASN A 38 -12.29 4.82 -10.54
C ASN A 38 -12.04 3.57 -11.38
N SER A 39 -12.64 3.48 -12.57
CA SER A 39 -12.54 2.34 -13.48
C SER A 39 -11.12 2.05 -13.99
N GLU A 40 -10.18 2.99 -13.85
CA GLU A 40 -8.74 2.77 -14.01
C GLU A 40 -8.09 2.00 -12.83
N GLY A 41 -8.91 1.42 -11.96
CA GLY A 41 -8.59 0.74 -10.71
C GLY A 41 -7.26 -0.01 -10.70
N LEU A 42 -6.57 0.12 -9.57
CA LEU A 42 -5.35 -0.64 -9.20
C LEU A 42 -4.27 -0.71 -10.29
N ARG A 43 -4.22 0.28 -11.18
CA ARG A 43 -3.13 0.47 -12.13
C ARG A 43 -2.00 1.29 -11.50
N LEU A 44 -0.77 0.80 -11.58
CA LEU A 44 0.44 1.51 -11.14
C LEU A 44 1.37 1.76 -12.32
N GLN A 45 1.92 2.97 -12.37
CA GLN A 45 3.00 3.30 -13.29
C GLN A 45 4.32 2.99 -12.61
N VAL A 46 5.10 2.09 -13.23
CA VAL A 46 6.37 1.62 -12.69
C VAL A 46 7.48 1.78 -13.70
N VAL A 47 8.71 1.81 -13.22
CA VAL A 47 9.93 1.82 -14.03
C VAL A 47 10.75 0.62 -13.66
N GLU A 48 11.21 -0.12 -14.66
CA GLU A 48 12.11 -1.25 -14.47
C GLU A 48 13.57 -0.76 -14.48
N LYS A 49 14.29 -1.02 -13.40
CA LYS A 49 15.72 -0.70 -13.25
C LYS A 49 16.41 -1.86 -12.54
N ASP A 50 17.45 -2.40 -13.17
CA ASP A 50 18.24 -3.51 -12.61
C ASP A 50 17.38 -4.74 -12.21
N GLY A 51 16.32 -5.04 -12.98
CA GLY A 51 15.38 -6.13 -12.70
C GLY A 51 14.37 -5.89 -11.57
N HIS A 52 14.35 -4.68 -11.00
CA HIS A 52 13.43 -4.27 -9.94
C HIS A 52 12.43 -3.24 -10.48
N TYR A 53 11.21 -3.24 -9.93
CA TYR A 53 10.15 -2.30 -10.28
C TYR A 53 10.07 -1.16 -9.26
N PHE A 54 10.12 0.08 -9.74
CA PHE A 54 9.99 1.29 -8.93
C PHE A 54 8.71 2.02 -9.31
N THR A 55 7.87 2.38 -8.34
CA THR A 55 6.66 3.19 -8.61
C THR A 55 7.03 4.64 -8.93
N LEU A 56 6.29 5.27 -9.86
CA LEU A 56 6.34 6.73 -10.04
C LEU A 56 5.33 7.47 -9.14
N ASN A 57 4.43 6.72 -8.48
CA ASN A 57 3.43 7.28 -7.58
C ASN A 57 3.46 6.51 -6.25
N ASN A 58 4.17 7.08 -5.28
CA ASN A 58 4.35 6.49 -3.96
C ASN A 58 3.02 6.35 -3.20
N THR A 59 2.17 7.38 -3.22
CA THR A 59 0.88 7.36 -2.52
C THR A 59 -0.02 6.23 -3.04
N ARG A 60 -0.06 6.05 -4.37
CA ARG A 60 -0.89 4.99 -4.97
C ARG A 60 -0.36 3.59 -4.63
N LEU A 61 0.97 3.42 -4.60
CA LEU A 61 1.58 2.17 -4.14
C LEU A 61 1.26 1.90 -2.66
N GLN A 62 1.34 2.91 -1.80
CA GLN A 62 1.05 2.80 -0.36
C GLN A 62 -0.40 2.33 -0.12
N VAL A 63 -1.37 2.90 -0.85
CA VAL A 63 -2.76 2.43 -0.78
C VAL A 63 -2.90 0.99 -1.30
N CYS A 64 -2.19 0.62 -2.36
CA CYS A 64 -2.22 -0.75 -2.88
C CYS A 64 -1.65 -1.77 -1.88
N GLN A 65 -0.55 -1.43 -1.20
CA GLN A 65 0.03 -2.26 -0.13
C GLN A 65 -0.90 -2.34 1.08
N TRP A 66 -1.56 -1.24 1.45
CA TRP A 66 -2.57 -1.26 2.51
C TRP A 66 -3.80 -2.11 2.16
N LEU A 67 -4.20 -2.15 0.88
CA LEU A 67 -5.23 -3.06 0.40
C LEU A 67 -4.76 -4.53 0.37
N GLU A 68 -3.47 -4.76 0.13
CA GLU A 68 -2.84 -6.08 0.17
C GLU A 68 -2.83 -6.65 1.60
N THR A 69 -2.46 -5.83 2.60
CA THR A 69 -2.47 -6.27 4.02
C THR A 69 -3.88 -6.62 4.50
N ARG A 70 -4.92 -6.02 3.91
CA ARG A 70 -6.33 -6.34 4.17
C ARG A 70 -6.89 -7.49 3.31
N GLY A 71 -6.08 -8.07 2.43
CA GLY A 71 -6.51 -9.16 1.52
C GLY A 71 -7.49 -8.73 0.43
N GLN A 72 -7.64 -7.42 0.18
CA GLN A 72 -8.55 -6.89 -0.84
C GLN A 72 -7.88 -6.76 -2.21
N CYS A 73 -6.54 -6.68 -2.25
CA CYS A 73 -5.77 -6.52 -3.47
C CYS A 73 -4.48 -7.35 -3.42
N ASN A 74 -4.47 -8.50 -4.09
CA ASN A 74 -3.28 -9.36 -4.16
C ASN A 74 -2.37 -9.01 -5.34
N THR A 75 -2.94 -8.42 -6.40
CA THR A 75 -2.21 -8.11 -7.63
C THR A 75 -2.68 -6.78 -8.21
N VAL A 76 -1.73 -5.97 -8.66
CA VAL A 76 -1.95 -4.69 -9.31
C VAL A 76 -1.52 -4.75 -10.77
N ARG A 77 -2.26 -4.06 -11.64
CA ARG A 77 -1.88 -3.94 -13.05
C ARG A 77 -0.76 -2.93 -13.14
N ILE A 78 0.38 -3.31 -13.70
CA ILE A 78 1.48 -2.37 -13.92
C ILE A 78 1.56 -1.91 -15.37
N GLU A 79 1.87 -0.63 -15.51
CA GLU A 79 2.26 0.03 -16.74
C GLU A 79 3.74 0.41 -16.63
N THR A 80 4.57 -0.24 -17.43
CA THR A 80 6.01 -0.01 -17.42
C THR A 80 6.35 1.21 -18.27
N VAL A 81 6.90 2.23 -17.62
CA VAL A 81 7.42 3.44 -18.24
C VAL A 81 8.90 3.23 -18.57
N PRO A 82 9.34 3.47 -19.83
CA PRO A 82 10.72 3.24 -20.21
C PRO A 82 11.67 4.17 -19.46
N LEU A 83 12.82 3.66 -19.01
CA LEU A 83 13.80 4.44 -18.26
C LEU A 83 14.24 5.73 -19.00
N LYS A 84 14.19 5.73 -20.34
CA LYS A 84 14.54 6.88 -21.18
C LYS A 84 13.61 8.09 -21.00
N SER A 85 12.34 7.88 -20.64
CA SER A 85 11.37 8.97 -20.42
C SER A 85 11.36 9.49 -18.98
N VAL A 86 12.12 8.84 -18.09
CA VAL A 86 12.22 9.23 -16.68
C VAL A 86 13.29 10.31 -16.53
N PRO A 87 13.02 11.43 -15.82
CA PRO A 87 14.04 12.43 -15.53
C PRO A 87 15.19 11.88 -14.69
N ASP A 88 16.42 12.34 -14.94
CA ASP A 88 17.61 11.83 -14.24
C ASP A 88 17.57 12.04 -12.72
N GLY A 89 16.87 13.09 -12.25
CA GLY A 89 16.60 13.30 -10.83
C GLY A 89 15.90 12.10 -10.18
N ILE A 90 14.86 11.57 -10.83
CA ILE A 90 14.10 10.42 -10.34
C ILE A 90 14.92 9.12 -10.47
N LYS A 91 15.73 8.97 -11.53
CA LYS A 91 16.61 7.80 -11.69
C LYS A 91 17.63 7.65 -10.55
N ARG A 92 18.10 8.78 -10.02
CA ARG A 92 19.01 8.82 -8.85
C ARG A 92 18.30 8.44 -7.55
N MET A 93 16.99 8.65 -7.46
CA MET A 93 16.13 8.28 -6.33
C MET A 93 15.71 6.80 -6.33
N MET A 94 15.86 6.10 -7.47
CA MET A 94 15.62 4.65 -7.56
C MET A 94 16.79 3.89 -6.95
N VAL A 95 16.82 3.82 -5.63
CA VAL A 95 17.84 3.08 -4.87
C VAL A 95 17.32 1.67 -4.62
N VAL A 96 18.00 0.68 -5.20
CA VAL A 96 17.77 -0.74 -4.86
C VAL A 96 18.40 -0.96 -3.49
N PRO A 97 17.68 -1.52 -2.50
CA PRO A 97 18.30 -1.93 -1.24
C PRO A 97 19.49 -2.86 -1.54
N PRO A 98 20.64 -2.70 -0.87
CA PRO A 98 21.75 -3.61 -1.06
C PRO A 98 21.27 -5.04 -0.78
N PRO A 99 21.73 -6.05 -1.54
CA PRO A 99 21.38 -7.43 -1.25
C PRO A 99 21.73 -7.69 0.20
N VAL A 100 20.73 -8.02 1.02
CA VAL A 100 20.94 -8.41 2.41
C VAL A 100 21.76 -9.69 2.33
N VAL A 101 23.08 -9.56 2.47
CA VAL A 101 23.95 -10.69 2.69
C VAL A 101 23.57 -11.17 4.07
N TYR A 102 22.59 -12.07 4.14
CA TYR A 102 22.35 -12.81 5.36
C TYR A 102 23.70 -13.44 5.70
N PRO A 103 24.32 -13.09 6.85
CA PRO A 103 25.49 -13.82 7.29
C PRO A 103 25.03 -15.27 7.33
N GLN A 104 25.67 -16.12 6.54
CA GLN A 104 25.41 -17.54 6.59
C GLN A 104 25.62 -17.93 8.05
N VAL A 105 24.52 -18.13 8.76
CA VAL A 105 24.54 -18.71 10.09
C VAL A 105 24.96 -20.13 9.76
N SER A 106 26.27 -20.37 9.77
CA SER A 106 26.80 -21.71 9.79
C SER A 106 26.12 -22.33 10.99
N GLU A 107 25.10 -23.16 10.75
CA GLU A 107 24.50 -24.00 11.76
C GLU A 107 25.66 -24.80 12.33
N LYS A 108 26.26 -24.31 13.42
CA LYS A 108 27.01 -25.15 14.33
C LYS A 108 25.95 -26.06 14.92
N VAL A 109 25.68 -27.14 14.20
CA VAL A 109 24.97 -28.30 14.70
C VAL A 109 25.72 -28.70 15.97
N MET A 110 25.18 -28.30 17.13
CA MET A 110 25.65 -28.80 18.40
C MET A 110 25.30 -30.28 18.41
N SER A 111 26.27 -31.12 18.05
CA SER A 111 26.14 -32.56 18.18
C SER A 111 25.97 -32.87 19.66
N ILE A 112 24.75 -33.21 20.07
CA ILE A 112 24.47 -33.71 21.41
C ILE A 112 25.07 -35.12 21.49
N THR A 113 26.26 -35.23 22.08
CA THR A 113 26.84 -36.52 22.46
C THR A 113 26.01 -37.08 23.61
N TYR A 114 25.12 -38.02 23.31
CA TYR A 114 24.44 -38.81 24.33
C TYR A 114 25.44 -39.81 24.93
N GLU A 115 25.85 -39.57 26.17
CA GLU A 115 26.48 -40.60 27.00
C GLU A 115 25.42 -41.70 27.29
N PRO A 116 25.72 -42.98 27.04
CA PRO A 116 24.78 -44.06 27.27
C PRO A 116 24.52 -44.20 28.78
N MET A 117 23.31 -43.86 29.23
CA MET A 117 22.89 -44.09 30.61
C MET A 117 22.95 -45.59 30.92
N GLU A 118 23.89 -45.98 31.78
CA GLU A 118 23.93 -47.31 32.36
C GLU A 118 22.62 -47.58 33.10
N ARG A 119 21.91 -48.62 32.66
CA ARG A 119 20.64 -49.05 33.24
C ARG A 119 20.89 -49.49 34.68
N ARG A 120 20.44 -48.69 35.65
CA ARG A 120 20.28 -49.15 37.04
C ARG A 120 19.32 -50.34 37.07
N PRO A 121 19.69 -51.48 37.70
CA PRO A 121 18.78 -52.59 37.87
C PRO A 121 17.58 -52.16 38.73
N ARG A 122 16.37 -52.35 38.19
CA ARG A 122 15.10 -52.14 38.90
C ARG A 122 14.96 -53.22 39.97
N THR A 123 15.02 -52.84 41.23
CA THR A 123 14.47 -53.65 42.31
C THR A 123 12.96 -53.58 42.21
N ALA A 124 12.33 -54.74 41.98
CA ALA A 124 10.89 -54.90 42.06
C ALA A 124 10.46 -54.70 43.52
N ALA A 125 9.67 -53.66 43.77
CA ALA A 125 8.80 -53.59 44.92
C ALA A 125 7.45 -53.08 44.40
N GLU A 126 6.48 -53.99 44.44
CA GLU A 126 5.06 -53.74 44.30
C GLU A 126 4.63 -52.60 45.23
N TYR A 127 3.77 -51.69 44.77
CA TYR A 127 2.67 -51.14 45.55
C TYR A 127 1.62 -50.58 44.59
N ASN A 128 0.41 -51.16 44.69
CA ASN A 128 -0.85 -50.59 44.23
C ASN A 128 -1.02 -49.16 44.76
N ASP A 129 -1.64 -48.28 43.99
CA ASP A 129 -2.85 -47.59 44.45
C ASP A 129 -3.58 -46.93 43.28
N ASP A 130 -4.87 -47.26 43.21
CA ASP A 130 -5.90 -46.67 42.36
C ASP A 130 -6.06 -45.17 42.64
N CYS A 131 -6.12 -44.34 41.60
CA CYS A 131 -6.60 -42.97 41.68
C CYS A 131 -7.44 -42.62 40.43
N THR A 132 -8.68 -43.08 40.49
CA THR A 132 -9.95 -42.39 40.22
C THR A 132 -9.89 -40.99 39.59
N GLY A 133 -10.42 -40.89 38.36
CA GLY A 133 -11.51 -39.99 37.96
C GLY A 133 -11.36 -38.46 38.14
N SER A 134 -11.40 -37.74 37.02
CA SER A 134 -12.21 -36.53 36.92
C SER A 134 -12.58 -36.26 35.46
N ASP A 135 -13.86 -36.51 35.14
CA ASP A 135 -14.52 -36.04 33.93
C ASP A 135 -14.56 -34.50 33.96
N PHE A 136 -14.15 -33.88 32.86
CA PHE A 136 -14.17 -32.43 32.70
C PHE A 136 -15.33 -32.10 31.76
N ASP A 137 -16.49 -31.82 32.34
CA ASP A 137 -17.65 -31.29 31.63
C ASP A 137 -17.34 -29.86 31.14
N GLY A 138 -17.15 -29.74 29.83
CA GLY A 138 -16.95 -28.46 29.14
C GLY A 138 -18.29 -27.84 28.83
N GLU A 139 -18.74 -26.94 29.70
CA GLU A 139 -20.03 -26.27 29.64
C GLU A 139 -20.15 -25.29 28.46
N GLU A 140 -21.30 -25.34 27.82
CA GLU A 140 -21.77 -24.53 26.71
C GLU A 140 -22.01 -23.06 27.09
N SER A 141 -21.22 -22.14 26.53
CA SER A 141 -21.51 -20.70 26.58
C SER A 141 -22.28 -20.25 25.34
N SER A 142 -23.61 -20.27 25.45
CA SER A 142 -24.52 -19.56 24.55
C SER A 142 -24.67 -18.11 25.01
N SER A 143 -23.88 -17.21 24.42
CA SER A 143 -24.04 -15.76 24.61
C SER A 143 -25.09 -15.23 23.63
N SER A 144 -26.26 -14.89 24.21
CA SER A 144 -27.32 -14.09 23.61
C SER A 144 -26.89 -12.62 23.47
N GLY A 145 -26.88 -12.10 22.24
CA GLY A 145 -26.87 -10.66 21.95
C GLY A 145 -28.18 -10.30 21.23
N ASP A 146 -29.24 -9.99 21.96
CA ASP A 146 -29.65 -8.62 22.36
C ASP A 146 -30.22 -7.84 21.16
N GLU A 147 -31.50 -8.11 20.88
CA GLU A 147 -32.39 -7.21 20.16
C GLU A 147 -32.75 -6.05 21.09
N PHE A 148 -32.22 -4.85 20.83
CA PHE A 148 -32.76 -3.64 21.44
C PHE A 148 -33.02 -2.55 20.40
N ASP A 149 -34.30 -2.29 20.22
CA ASP A 149 -34.90 -1.09 19.64
C ASP A 149 -34.40 0.18 20.33
N GLU A 150 -33.66 1.05 19.62
CA GLU A 150 -33.51 2.46 20.01
C GLU A 150 -33.73 3.38 18.81
N ARG A 151 -35.00 3.43 18.45
CA ARG A 151 -35.67 4.61 17.92
C ARG A 151 -35.48 5.78 18.91
N ASP A 152 -35.21 6.96 18.35
CA ASP A 152 -35.45 8.29 18.96
C ASP A 152 -34.33 8.89 19.84
N GLN A 153 -33.32 9.56 19.24
CA GLN A 153 -32.50 10.53 20.00
C GLN A 153 -31.70 11.61 19.24
N GLN A 154 -32.08 12.07 18.05
CA GLN A 154 -31.41 13.25 17.43
C GLN A 154 -32.31 14.38 16.94
N SER A 155 -33.54 14.44 17.44
CA SER A 155 -34.44 15.60 17.31
C SER A 155 -34.24 16.58 18.48
N ARG A 156 -33.01 17.06 18.76
CA ARG A 156 -32.80 18.10 19.81
C ARG A 156 -31.45 18.82 19.84
N ARG A 157 -30.98 19.35 18.71
CA ARG A 157 -30.11 20.55 18.73
C ARG A 157 -30.56 21.52 17.62
N ARG A 158 -31.49 22.42 17.95
CA ARG A 158 -31.21 23.85 18.22
C ARG A 158 -30.49 24.47 17.02
N ARG A 159 -31.24 25.02 16.06
CA ARG A 159 -31.79 26.39 16.02
C ARG A 159 -30.72 27.44 15.68
N GLN A 160 -31.12 28.28 14.71
CA GLN A 160 -30.67 29.63 14.38
C GLN A 160 -29.49 29.77 13.43
N SER A 161 -29.82 29.99 12.15
CA SER A 161 -29.29 31.10 11.33
C SER A 161 -30.23 31.26 10.13
N GLU A 162 -31.30 32.01 10.35
CA GLU A 162 -32.17 32.60 9.32
C GLU A 162 -31.63 34.03 9.11
N GLU A 163 -30.98 34.33 7.99
CA GLU A 163 -30.75 35.71 7.49
C GLU A 163 -30.16 35.61 6.07
N SER A 164 -31.00 35.72 5.03
CA SER A 164 -31.31 36.93 4.24
C SER A 164 -30.52 36.94 2.93
N GLY A 165 -31.17 37.40 1.86
CA GLY A 165 -30.58 37.44 0.51
C GLY A 165 -31.55 37.11 -0.61
N GLU A 166 -32.75 37.70 -0.56
CA GLU A 166 -33.36 38.51 -1.63
C GLU A 166 -33.13 38.04 -3.08
N GLU A 167 -34.26 37.64 -3.64
CA GLU A 167 -34.72 37.57 -5.03
C GLU A 167 -34.20 38.61 -6.05
N GLU A 168 -34.56 38.35 -7.32
CA GLU A 168 -34.25 39.06 -8.58
C GLU A 168 -33.02 38.47 -9.31
N ASP A 169 -33.07 38.02 -10.57
CA ASP A 169 -33.92 38.43 -11.67
C ASP A 169 -33.95 37.32 -12.72
N THR A 170 -35.16 36.88 -13.07
CA THR A 170 -35.41 36.19 -14.32
C THR A 170 -35.34 37.24 -15.42
N SER A 171 -34.44 37.12 -16.39
CA SER A 171 -34.77 37.28 -17.82
C SER A 171 -33.52 37.26 -18.73
N LEU A 172 -33.78 36.80 -19.96
CA LEU A 172 -33.08 37.11 -21.21
C LEU A 172 -31.91 36.21 -21.63
N LEU A 173 -32.27 35.23 -22.48
CA LEU A 173 -31.84 35.19 -23.88
C LEU A 173 -30.35 35.50 -24.17
N ALA A 174 -29.57 34.47 -24.52
CA ALA A 174 -28.96 34.37 -25.86
C ALA A 174 -28.22 33.04 -26.08
N PRO A 175 -28.26 32.49 -27.31
CA PRO A 175 -27.51 31.30 -27.74
C PRO A 175 -26.20 31.68 -28.46
N LEU A 176 -25.32 30.69 -28.66
CA LEU A 176 -24.08 30.74 -29.49
C LEU A 176 -22.99 31.62 -28.85
N VAL A 177 -21.70 31.27 -28.80
CA VAL A 177 -20.82 30.82 -29.86
C VAL A 177 -19.54 30.20 -29.24
N SER A 178 -19.04 29.14 -29.87
CA SER A 178 -17.62 28.82 -30.11
C SER A 178 -16.54 29.43 -29.20
N SER A 179 -15.80 28.56 -28.50
CA SER A 179 -14.34 28.72 -28.35
C SER A 179 -13.68 27.39 -27.98
N PHE A 180 -13.46 26.56 -29.01
CA PHE A 180 -12.36 25.60 -29.01
C PHE A 180 -11.04 26.39 -28.89
N ARG A 181 -10.47 26.50 -27.69
CA ARG A 181 -9.04 26.83 -27.56
C ARG A 181 -8.21 25.56 -27.72
N LEU A 182 -7.92 25.27 -28.99
CA LEU A 182 -6.73 24.53 -29.41
C LEU A 182 -5.51 25.27 -28.86
N TYR A 183 -4.86 24.74 -27.82
CA TYR A 183 -3.47 25.10 -27.56
C TYR A 183 -2.59 24.31 -28.52
N ALA A 184 -2.27 24.99 -29.61
CA ALA A 184 -1.33 24.57 -30.62
C ALA A 184 0.09 24.41 -30.03
N GLN A 185 0.69 23.30 -30.45
CA GLN A 185 2.11 23.03 -30.61
C GLN A 185 2.99 24.29 -30.72
N ARG A 186 3.98 24.40 -29.83
CA ARG A 186 5.18 25.18 -30.08
C ARG A 186 6.28 24.25 -30.60
N PRO A 187 6.74 24.39 -31.85
CA PRO A 187 7.99 23.77 -32.28
C PRO A 187 9.17 24.57 -31.72
N LEU A 188 10.04 23.88 -30.97
CA LEU A 188 11.35 24.40 -30.57
C LEU A 188 12.23 24.51 -31.81
N THR A 189 12.44 25.73 -32.26
CA THR A 189 13.44 26.09 -33.26
C THR A 189 14.84 25.86 -32.70
N ALA A 190 15.57 24.95 -33.33
CA ALA A 190 16.97 24.68 -33.06
C ALA A 190 17.87 25.85 -33.53
N PRO A 191 18.90 26.24 -32.77
CA PRO A 191 19.88 27.20 -33.25
C PRO A 191 20.94 26.52 -34.15
N PHE A 192 21.01 27.05 -35.37
CA PHE A 192 22.17 27.19 -36.27
C PHE A 192 23.53 26.74 -35.69
N CYS A 193 24.09 25.66 -36.24
CA CYS A 193 25.52 25.37 -36.13
C CYS A 193 26.19 25.78 -37.45
N ALA A 194 26.92 26.89 -37.41
CA ALA A 194 27.63 27.45 -38.54
C ALA A 194 28.82 26.56 -38.94
N GLN A 195 28.89 26.25 -40.24
CA GLN A 195 30.02 25.64 -40.92
C GLN A 195 31.27 26.53 -40.77
N ARG A 196 32.34 26.00 -40.17
CA ARG A 196 33.69 26.55 -40.34
C ARG A 196 34.40 25.81 -41.47
N TYR A 197 34.58 26.56 -42.55
CA TYR A 197 35.56 26.40 -43.62
C TYR A 197 36.93 25.91 -43.10
N ARG A 198 37.51 24.92 -43.79
CA ARG A 198 38.97 24.73 -43.90
C ARG A 198 39.36 24.82 -45.37
N PRO A 199 40.23 25.76 -45.78
CA PRO A 199 41.01 25.59 -46.99
C PRO A 199 42.28 24.76 -46.70
N ARG A 200 42.80 24.20 -47.78
CA ARG A 200 43.89 23.21 -47.88
C ARG A 200 45.21 23.67 -47.28
#